data_AF-A0A1E3WLA0-F1
#
_entry.id   AF-A0A1E3WLA0-F1
#
_cell.length_a   1.000
_cell.length_b   1.000
_cell.length_c   1.000
_cell.angle_alpha   90.00
_cell.angle_beta   90.00
_cell.angle_gamma   90.00
#
_symmetry.space_group_name_H-M   'P 1'
#
loop_
_entity.id
_entity.type
_entity.pdbx_description
1 polymer ?
#
loop_
_entity_poly.entity_id
_entity_poly.type
_entity_poly.pdbx_seq_one_letter_code
_entity_poly.pdbx_strand_id
1 'polypeptide(L)'
;MSALQAIPTPHGIDILNSELKNTVTKYQLVGALTHDAAAEALYTFHTATIETSYYDDNGVLTFILNLPIETHFDEYLHRIDVLDSQNQAVIECPTPKIALAKGIGGMVTLKAAIKGQAGDVVFKHGEFVTETELQEIYIPPLIQIIEDLKNGDNPYPQYIKFAEMVGEWRYSLNEREEDGWLDLKGGTCSRTVDLMLWAWASNNNLVIDQSLKNTEPKKYAAYFGDGNDRDSFTLPNLHLGHFVRGNKTGSEHGAVQGDAIRDIEGVINDSHGNCGMYGSGVFQGEGTSSYRTNLERVNTSHSLVRFKASHVVPTADENRPETLNLTAKICRGWK
;
A
#
# COMPACT_ATOMS: atom_id res chain seq x y z
N MET A 1 -27.25 22.64 21.57
CA MET A 1 -28.19 23.35 20.68
C MET A 1 -29.55 22.67 20.78
N SER A 2 -30.62 23.46 20.87
CA SER A 2 -31.99 22.98 21.12
C SER A 2 -32.53 22.21 19.91
N ALA A 3 -32.99 20.98 20.11
CA ALA A 3 -33.57 20.17 19.04
C ALA A 3 -34.98 20.68 18.69
N LEU A 4 -35.31 20.70 17.40
CA LEU A 4 -36.64 21.05 16.90
C LEU A 4 -37.50 19.80 16.85
N GLN A 5 -38.57 19.81 17.65
CA GLN A 5 -39.48 18.69 17.78
C GLN A 5 -40.51 18.74 16.66
N ALA A 6 -40.44 17.76 15.75
CA ALA A 6 -41.41 17.62 14.69
C ALA A 6 -42.65 16.87 15.19
N ILE A 7 -43.85 17.40 14.92
CA ILE A 7 -45.12 16.83 15.37
C ILE A 7 -45.83 16.24 14.14
N PRO A 8 -46.03 14.92 14.08
CA PRO A 8 -46.85 14.31 13.04
C PRO A 8 -48.31 14.78 13.13
N THR A 9 -48.93 15.07 11.99
CA THR A 9 -50.37 15.37 11.94
C THR A 9 -51.18 14.07 12.10
N PRO A 10 -52.48 14.12 12.45
CA PRO A 10 -53.32 12.91 12.49
C PRO A 10 -53.29 12.14 11.15
N HIS A 11 -53.34 12.85 10.03
CA HIS A 11 -53.15 12.29 8.68
C HIS A 11 -51.75 11.69 8.50
N GLY A 12 -50.73 12.39 9.00
CA GLY A 12 -49.36 11.92 8.92
C GLY A 12 -49.09 10.65 9.71
N ILE A 13 -49.75 10.44 10.85
CA ILE A 13 -49.63 9.19 11.61
C ILE A 13 -50.10 8.00 10.77
N ASP A 14 -51.19 8.14 10.01
CA ASP A 14 -51.73 7.08 9.16
C ASP A 14 -50.82 6.81 7.95
N ILE A 15 -50.33 7.86 7.30
CA ILE A 15 -49.41 7.73 6.15
C ILE A 15 -48.07 7.13 6.57
N LEU A 16 -47.45 7.65 7.61
CA LEU A 16 -46.11 7.27 8.04
C LEU A 16 -46.04 5.86 8.65
N ASN A 17 -47.17 5.31 9.08
CA ASN A 17 -47.31 3.92 9.53
C ASN A 17 -47.67 2.93 8.41
N SER A 18 -47.84 3.39 7.18
CA SER A 18 -48.24 2.56 6.04
C SER A 18 -47.18 2.55 4.93
N GLU A 19 -47.42 1.76 3.88
CA GLU A 19 -46.61 1.78 2.66
C GLU A 19 -46.67 3.14 1.93
N LEU A 20 -47.63 4.01 2.28
CA LEU A 20 -47.75 5.36 1.73
C LEU A 20 -46.64 6.31 2.20
N LYS A 21 -45.79 5.91 3.17
CA LYS A 21 -44.60 6.69 3.56
C LYS A 21 -43.68 7.02 2.39
N ASN A 22 -43.62 6.15 1.37
CA ASN A 22 -42.80 6.36 0.17
C ASN A 22 -43.35 7.51 -0.71
N THR A 23 -44.56 8.01 -0.42
CA THR A 23 -45.15 9.16 -1.10
C THR A 23 -44.72 10.50 -0.49
N VAL A 24 -44.04 10.46 0.66
CA VAL A 24 -43.56 11.64 1.40
C VAL A 24 -42.20 12.05 0.86
N THR A 25 -42.20 12.98 -0.09
CA THR A 25 -41.01 13.31 -0.90
C THR A 25 -40.70 14.80 -0.95
N LYS A 26 -41.55 15.65 -0.34
CA LYS A 26 -41.41 17.11 -0.39
C LYS A 26 -41.44 17.71 1.00
N TYR A 27 -40.81 18.86 1.14
CA TYR A 27 -40.96 19.73 2.29
C TYR A 27 -41.24 21.17 1.83
N GLN A 28 -41.84 21.95 2.72
CA GLN A 28 -42.09 23.36 2.51
C GLN A 28 -41.62 24.18 3.71
N LEU A 29 -41.19 25.40 3.42
CA LEU A 29 -40.83 26.40 4.41
C LEU A 29 -42.00 27.36 4.59
N VAL A 30 -42.45 27.49 5.85
CA VAL A 30 -43.60 28.30 6.23
C VAL A 30 -43.14 29.43 7.13
N GLY A 31 -43.56 30.65 6.80
CA GLY A 31 -43.03 31.86 7.40
C GLY A 31 -43.83 33.11 7.06
N ALA A 32 -43.26 34.27 7.40
CA ALA A 32 -43.82 35.58 7.09
C ALA A 32 -42.71 36.64 7.03
N LEU A 33 -43.00 37.78 6.40
CA LEU A 33 -42.07 38.91 6.29
C LEU A 33 -41.77 39.60 7.64
N THR A 34 -42.58 39.33 8.67
CA THR A 34 -42.39 39.91 10.00
C THR A 34 -42.11 38.83 11.03
N HIS A 35 -41.16 39.11 11.92
CA HIS A 35 -40.78 38.18 12.99
C HIS A 35 -41.97 37.78 13.88
N ASP A 36 -42.89 38.70 14.17
CA ASP A 36 -44.03 38.46 15.07
C ASP A 36 -45.37 38.28 14.37
N ALA A 37 -45.35 37.76 13.14
CA ALA A 37 -46.57 37.38 12.44
C ALA A 37 -47.41 36.38 13.25
N ALA A 38 -48.73 36.59 13.26
CA ALA A 38 -49.70 35.64 13.79
C ALA A 38 -49.73 34.36 12.92
N ALA A 39 -50.16 33.24 13.51
CA ALA A 39 -50.14 31.94 12.83
C ALA A 39 -50.97 31.93 11.53
N GLU A 40 -52.04 32.71 11.48
CA GLU A 40 -52.94 32.86 10.33
C GLU A 40 -52.33 33.67 9.18
N ALA A 41 -51.25 34.41 9.44
CA ALA A 41 -50.54 35.21 8.45
C ALA A 41 -49.34 34.46 7.83
N LEU A 42 -49.07 33.23 8.27
CA LEU A 42 -47.99 32.41 7.75
C LEU A 42 -48.36 31.83 6.38
N TYR A 43 -47.43 31.91 5.44
CA TYR A 43 -47.59 31.32 4.11
C TYR A 43 -46.36 30.49 3.74
N THR A 44 -46.54 29.63 2.74
CA THR A 44 -45.42 28.87 2.17
C THR A 44 -44.63 29.76 1.24
N PHE A 45 -43.36 29.98 1.55
CA PHE A 45 -42.46 30.80 0.73
C PHE A 45 -41.42 29.97 -0.04
N HIS A 46 -41.27 28.68 0.27
CA HIS A 46 -40.39 27.77 -0.46
C HIS A 46 -40.88 26.32 -0.39
N THR A 47 -40.63 25.55 -1.44
CA THR A 47 -40.93 24.11 -1.50
C THR A 47 -39.82 23.41 -2.27
N ALA A 48 -39.36 22.28 -1.74
CA ALA A 48 -38.33 21.47 -2.37
C ALA A 48 -38.50 19.99 -2.03
N THR A 49 -37.68 19.14 -2.65
CA THR A 49 -37.68 17.69 -2.42
C THR A 49 -36.83 17.34 -1.20
N ILE A 50 -37.28 16.32 -0.47
CA ILE A 50 -36.52 15.71 0.62
C ILE A 50 -35.30 15.01 0.01
N GLU A 51 -34.13 15.18 0.64
CA GLU A 51 -32.89 14.54 0.18
C GLU A 51 -32.96 13.02 0.41
N THR A 52 -33.27 12.63 1.66
CA THR A 52 -33.45 11.23 2.02
C THR A 52 -34.33 11.07 3.26
N SER A 53 -34.94 9.89 3.40
CA SER A 53 -35.69 9.48 4.58
C SER A 53 -35.36 8.05 4.97
N TYR A 54 -35.10 7.79 6.25
CA TYR A 54 -34.74 6.46 6.75
C TYR A 54 -35.14 6.28 8.22
N TYR A 55 -35.20 5.04 8.69
CA TYR A 55 -35.31 4.76 10.12
C TYR A 55 -33.92 4.72 10.73
N ASP A 56 -33.69 5.49 11.80
CA ASP A 56 -32.44 5.40 12.56
C ASP A 56 -32.37 4.09 13.37
N ASP A 57 -31.23 3.83 13.99
CA ASP A 57 -30.99 2.61 14.78
C ASP A 57 -31.98 2.43 15.94
N ASN A 58 -32.70 3.48 16.33
CA ASN A 58 -33.72 3.48 17.37
C ASN A 58 -35.14 3.31 16.80
N GLY A 59 -35.28 3.07 15.48
CA GLY A 59 -36.57 2.91 14.81
C GLY A 59 -37.34 4.22 14.63
N VAL A 60 -36.68 5.38 14.74
CA VAL A 60 -37.31 6.69 14.54
C VAL A 60 -37.19 7.10 13.07
N LEU A 61 -38.30 7.50 12.46
CA LEU A 61 -38.28 7.96 11.07
C LEU A 61 -37.63 9.33 10.99
N THR A 62 -36.56 9.42 10.22
CA THR A 62 -35.69 10.58 10.08
C THR A 62 -35.72 11.07 8.64
N PHE A 63 -35.88 12.38 8.46
CA PHE A 63 -35.85 13.07 7.17
C PHE A 63 -34.66 14.02 7.14
N ILE A 64 -33.91 14.00 6.05
CA ILE A 64 -32.82 14.94 5.77
C ILE A 64 -33.31 15.91 4.69
N LEU A 65 -33.27 17.20 5.03
CA LEU A 65 -33.69 18.32 4.19
C LEU A 65 -32.52 19.25 3.95
N ASN A 66 -32.43 19.84 2.76
CA ASN A 66 -31.39 20.79 2.41
C ASN A 66 -31.98 22.20 2.30
N LEU A 67 -31.81 23.03 3.34
CA LEU A 67 -32.22 24.43 3.28
C LEU A 67 -31.36 25.19 2.24
N PRO A 68 -31.97 25.94 1.30
CA PRO A 68 -31.22 26.60 0.24
C PRO A 68 -30.22 27.64 0.80
N ILE A 69 -28.93 27.41 0.58
CA ILE A 69 -27.87 28.34 1.00
C ILE A 69 -27.67 29.48 0.01
N GLU A 70 -27.97 29.27 -1.27
CA GLU A 70 -27.71 30.26 -2.34
C GLU A 70 -28.83 31.29 -2.51
N THR A 71 -29.97 31.07 -1.85
CA THR A 71 -31.16 31.92 -1.99
C THR A 71 -31.30 32.82 -0.77
N HIS A 72 -31.55 34.11 -1.00
CA HIS A 72 -31.94 35.03 0.05
C HIS A 72 -33.47 35.00 0.18
N PHE A 73 -33.98 34.72 1.39
CA PHE A 73 -35.39 34.84 1.71
C PHE A 73 -35.62 36.07 2.58
N ASP A 74 -36.58 36.90 2.20
CA ASP A 74 -36.99 38.07 2.98
C ASP A 74 -37.89 37.66 4.17
N GLU A 75 -38.43 36.44 4.14
CA GLU A 75 -39.25 35.85 5.18
C GLU A 75 -38.43 35.30 6.36
N TYR A 76 -39.02 35.42 7.55
CA TYR A 76 -38.63 34.64 8.71
C TYR A 76 -39.25 33.24 8.60
N LEU A 77 -38.43 32.20 8.75
CA LEU A 77 -38.86 30.81 8.88
C LEU A 77 -39.49 30.59 10.25
N HIS A 78 -40.74 30.13 10.29
CA HIS A 78 -41.45 29.78 11.52
C HIS A 78 -41.63 28.27 11.67
N ARG A 79 -41.74 27.54 10.55
CA ARG A 79 -42.06 26.12 10.54
C ARG A 79 -41.57 25.45 9.26
N ILE A 80 -41.23 24.18 9.36
CA ILE A 80 -40.97 23.31 8.21
C ILE A 80 -42.04 22.22 8.19
N ASP A 81 -42.76 22.11 7.08
CA ASP A 81 -43.74 21.04 6.90
C ASP A 81 -43.26 20.01 5.90
N VAL A 82 -43.54 18.74 6.17
CA VAL A 82 -43.27 17.62 5.27
C VAL A 82 -44.59 17.17 4.64
N LEU A 83 -44.59 16.99 3.32
CA LEU A 83 -45.80 16.79 2.51
C LEU A 83 -45.84 15.40 1.87
N ASP A 84 -47.05 14.86 1.71
CA ASP A 84 -47.31 13.68 0.89
C ASP A 84 -47.50 14.02 -0.60
N SER A 85 -47.82 12.99 -1.41
CA SER A 85 -48.11 13.14 -2.84
C SER A 85 -49.33 14.00 -3.18
N GLN A 86 -50.22 14.25 -2.21
CA GLN A 86 -51.41 15.11 -2.36
C GLN A 86 -51.13 16.54 -1.87
N ASN A 87 -49.88 16.85 -1.51
CA ASN A 87 -49.44 18.11 -0.88
C ASN A 87 -50.13 18.39 0.47
N GLN A 88 -50.52 17.34 1.20
CA GLN A 88 -51.04 17.48 2.55
C GLN A 88 -49.91 17.33 3.57
N ALA A 89 -49.93 18.17 4.62
CA ALA A 89 -48.93 18.14 5.68
C ALA A 89 -49.02 16.86 6.50
N VAL A 90 -47.94 16.09 6.48
CA VAL A 90 -47.73 14.83 7.21
C VAL A 90 -47.01 15.13 8.53
N ILE A 91 -46.04 16.04 8.51
CA ILE A 91 -45.30 16.47 9.70
C ILE A 91 -45.24 17.99 9.69
N GLU A 92 -45.49 18.59 10.85
CA GLU A 92 -45.32 20.01 11.08
C GLU A 92 -44.23 20.20 12.14
N CYS A 93 -43.13 20.88 11.79
CA CYS A 93 -42.01 21.09 12.70
C CYS A 93 -41.80 22.58 12.97
N PRO A 94 -42.24 23.11 14.12
CA PRO A 94 -41.97 24.47 14.53
C PRO A 94 -40.46 24.72 14.63
N THR A 95 -39.99 25.81 14.05
CA THR A 95 -38.59 26.24 14.13
C THR A 95 -38.49 27.48 15.01
N PRO A 96 -37.30 27.81 15.53
CA PRO A 96 -37.05 29.15 16.01
C PRO A 96 -37.21 30.08 14.81
N LYS A 97 -37.69 31.30 15.07
CA LYS A 97 -37.88 32.30 14.03
C LYS A 97 -36.53 32.74 13.49
N ILE A 98 -36.18 32.30 12.28
CA ILE A 98 -34.85 32.49 11.69
C ILE A 98 -35.00 33.17 10.33
N ALA A 99 -34.21 34.21 10.07
CA ALA A 99 -34.09 34.78 8.73
C ALA A 99 -33.08 33.97 7.90
N LEU A 100 -33.51 33.47 6.73
CA LEU A 100 -32.67 32.67 5.83
C LEU A 100 -32.04 33.58 4.77
N ALA A 101 -31.10 34.42 5.17
CA ALA A 101 -30.31 35.21 4.24
C ALA A 101 -29.36 34.31 3.44
N LYS A 102 -28.99 34.74 2.23
CA LYS A 102 -27.96 34.05 1.42
C LYS A 102 -26.71 33.71 2.25
N GLY A 103 -26.30 32.46 2.23
CA GLY A 103 -25.22 31.89 3.03
C GLY A 103 -25.68 31.23 4.35
N ILE A 104 -26.95 31.38 4.73
CA ILE A 104 -27.55 30.78 5.92
C ILE A 104 -28.55 29.70 5.49
N GLY A 105 -28.15 28.43 5.63
CA GLY A 105 -28.95 27.26 5.26
C GLY A 105 -28.20 25.96 5.59
N GLY A 106 -28.38 24.92 4.78
CA GLY A 106 -27.67 23.65 4.92
C GLY A 106 -28.57 22.50 5.36
N MET A 107 -27.93 21.42 5.83
CA MET A 107 -28.61 20.17 6.14
C MET A 107 -29.39 20.27 7.46
N VAL A 108 -30.68 19.93 7.40
CA VAL A 108 -31.58 19.88 8.55
C VAL A 108 -32.15 18.48 8.68
N THR A 109 -32.00 17.91 9.88
CA THR A 109 -32.52 16.59 10.21
C THR A 109 -33.79 16.71 11.02
N LEU A 110 -34.92 16.22 10.49
CA LEU A 110 -36.19 16.14 11.19
C LEU A 110 -36.46 14.71 11.64
N LYS A 111 -36.77 14.51 12.92
CA LYS A 111 -37.11 13.21 13.49
C LYS A 111 -38.58 13.16 13.87
N ALA A 112 -39.31 12.19 13.32
CA ALA A 112 -40.71 11.92 13.61
C ALA A 112 -40.86 10.63 14.43
N ALA A 113 -41.28 10.79 15.69
CA ALA A 113 -41.58 9.65 16.57
C ALA A 113 -43.00 9.13 16.26
N ILE A 114 -43.10 8.06 15.48
CA ILE A 114 -44.38 7.51 15.01
C ILE A 114 -44.91 6.39 15.94
N LYS A 115 -44.06 5.82 16.80
CA LYS A 115 -44.45 4.87 17.87
C LYS A 115 -43.59 5.04 19.13
N GLY A 116 -44.20 5.39 20.26
CA GLY A 116 -43.60 5.32 21.61
C GLY A 116 -43.11 6.66 22.18
N GLN A 117 -43.23 6.82 23.51
CA GLN A 117 -42.88 8.05 24.25
C GLN A 117 -41.39 8.39 24.18
N ALA A 118 -41.10 9.69 24.35
CA ALA A 118 -39.78 10.32 24.34
C ALA A 118 -38.74 9.49 25.12
N GLY A 119 -37.88 8.81 24.37
CA GLY A 119 -36.70 8.11 24.87
C GLY A 119 -35.45 8.93 24.60
N ASP A 120 -34.55 8.91 25.57
CA ASP A 120 -33.36 9.75 25.70
C ASP A 120 -32.44 9.82 24.47
N VAL A 121 -31.79 10.97 24.31
CA VAL A 121 -30.69 11.17 23.35
C VAL A 121 -29.49 10.35 23.80
N VAL A 122 -29.20 9.27 23.08
CA VAL A 122 -27.90 8.61 23.10
C VAL A 122 -26.97 9.45 22.23
N PHE A 123 -25.91 10.02 22.83
CA PHE A 123 -24.76 10.47 22.05
C PHE A 123 -24.08 9.25 21.46
N LYS A 124 -24.33 8.97 20.18
CA LYS A 124 -23.54 7.99 19.45
C LYS A 124 -22.21 8.66 19.12
N HIS A 125 -21.17 8.31 19.86
CA HIS A 125 -19.82 8.40 19.34
C HIS A 125 -19.75 7.38 18.20
N GLY A 126 -19.98 7.85 16.97
CA GLY A 126 -19.84 7.02 15.79
C GLY A 126 -18.37 6.73 15.58
N GLU A 127 -18.01 5.44 15.50
CA GLU A 127 -16.69 5.02 15.00
C GLU A 127 -16.49 5.35 13.51
N PHE A 128 -17.52 5.90 12.85
CA PHE A 128 -17.54 6.21 11.43
C PHE A 128 -17.73 7.71 11.20
N VAL A 129 -16.82 8.26 10.40
CA VAL A 129 -16.79 9.66 9.98
C VAL A 129 -17.98 9.94 9.05
N THR A 130 -18.72 11.02 9.29
CA THR A 130 -19.79 11.46 8.37
C THR A 130 -19.20 12.00 7.06
N GLU A 131 -19.96 12.00 5.95
CA GLU A 131 -19.44 12.50 4.66
C GLU A 131 -19.00 13.97 4.74
N THR A 132 -19.73 14.80 5.46
CA THR A 132 -19.36 16.21 5.68
C THR A 132 -18.10 16.33 6.53
N GLU A 133 -17.97 15.59 7.64
CA GLU A 133 -16.72 15.59 8.41
C GLU A 133 -15.54 15.05 7.58
N LEU A 134 -15.77 14.02 6.75
CA LEU A 134 -14.75 13.50 5.85
C LEU A 134 -14.29 14.59 4.89
N GLN A 135 -15.22 15.27 4.21
CA GLN A 135 -14.92 16.28 3.19
C GLN A 135 -14.36 17.58 3.76
N GLU A 136 -14.80 18.02 4.93
CA GLU A 136 -14.45 19.35 5.46
C GLU A 136 -13.36 19.31 6.53
N ILE A 137 -13.21 18.20 7.25
CA ILE A 137 -12.28 18.10 8.38
C ILE A 137 -11.12 17.17 8.07
N TYR A 138 -11.38 15.98 7.50
CA TYR A 138 -10.34 14.97 7.32
C TYR A 138 -9.65 15.02 5.94
N ILE A 139 -10.37 15.31 4.87
CA ILE A 139 -9.83 15.40 3.50
C ILE A 139 -8.89 16.60 3.30
N PRO A 140 -9.21 17.84 3.74
CA PRO A 140 -8.37 19.00 3.44
C PRO A 140 -6.93 18.89 4.00
N PRO A 141 -6.70 18.42 5.24
CA PRO A 141 -5.36 18.15 5.74
C PRO A 141 -4.63 17.05 4.95
N LEU A 142 -5.34 16.02 4.48
CA LEU A 142 -4.75 14.95 3.66
C LEU A 142 -4.35 15.45 2.27
N ILE A 143 -5.18 16.29 1.64
CA ILE A 143 -4.84 16.96 0.37
C ILE A 143 -3.62 17.83 0.56
N GLN A 144 -3.56 18.62 1.64
CA GLN A 144 -2.40 19.45 1.95
C GLN A 144 -1.13 18.62 2.16
N ILE A 145 -1.20 17.50 2.89
CA ILE A 145 -0.07 16.57 3.04
C ILE A 145 0.38 16.01 1.68
N ILE A 146 -0.56 15.64 0.80
CA ILE A 146 -0.25 15.17 -0.56
C ILE A 146 0.40 16.28 -1.39
N GLU A 147 -0.07 17.51 -1.28
CA GLU A 147 0.51 18.67 -1.97
C GLU A 147 1.90 19.03 -1.44
N ASP A 148 2.10 19.00 -0.13
CA ASP A 148 3.39 19.21 0.54
C ASP A 148 4.40 18.11 0.14
N LEU A 149 3.94 16.85 0.05
CA LEU A 149 4.73 15.73 -0.48
C LEU A 149 5.10 15.92 -1.96
N LYS A 150 4.20 16.45 -2.79
CA LYS A 150 4.46 16.76 -4.21
C LYS A 150 5.42 17.95 -4.36
N ASN A 151 5.38 18.91 -3.45
CA ASN A 151 6.21 20.12 -3.46
C ASN A 151 7.57 19.93 -2.76
N GLY A 152 7.81 18.77 -2.14
CA GLY A 152 9.11 18.41 -1.54
C GLY A 152 9.30 18.83 -0.08
N ASP A 153 8.30 19.46 0.54
CA ASP A 153 8.28 19.83 1.95
C ASP A 153 7.65 18.69 2.76
N ASN A 154 8.43 17.63 3.01
CA ASN A 154 7.95 16.46 3.74
C ASN A 154 7.89 16.72 5.26
N PRO A 155 6.72 16.70 5.91
CA PRO A 155 6.56 16.89 7.36
C PRO A 155 7.07 15.70 8.19
N TYR A 156 7.43 14.58 7.56
CA TYR A 156 8.05 13.41 8.17
C TYR A 156 9.45 13.14 7.61
N PRO A 157 10.46 13.89 8.07
CA PRO A 157 11.83 13.75 7.60
C PRO A 157 12.46 12.38 7.90
N GLN A 158 11.91 11.58 8.81
CA GLN A 158 12.37 10.18 8.97
C GLN A 158 12.05 9.29 7.74
N TYR A 159 11.17 9.74 6.85
CA TYR A 159 10.88 9.09 5.55
C TYR A 159 11.53 9.85 4.39
N ILE A 160 12.68 10.49 4.65
CA ILE A 160 13.41 11.36 3.71
C ILE A 160 13.61 10.67 2.34
N LYS A 161 13.00 11.35 1.36
CA LYS A 161 13.38 11.53 -0.04
C LYS A 161 13.90 10.29 -0.76
N PHE A 162 13.00 9.64 -1.47
CA PHE A 162 13.31 8.68 -2.53
C PHE A 162 14.40 9.16 -3.52
N ALA A 163 14.56 10.48 -3.68
CA ALA A 163 15.67 11.12 -4.42
C ALA A 163 17.07 10.87 -3.80
N GLU A 164 17.17 10.84 -2.47
CA GLU A 164 18.40 10.51 -1.73
C GLU A 164 18.64 9.00 -1.68
N MET A 165 17.60 8.20 -1.92
CA MET A 165 17.69 6.75 -2.04
C MET A 165 18.09 6.28 -3.45
N VAL A 166 18.28 7.18 -4.42
CA VAL A 166 18.63 6.78 -5.80
C VAL A 166 19.93 5.96 -5.78
N GLY A 167 19.88 4.79 -6.40
CA GLY A 167 21.00 3.85 -6.42
C GLY A 167 21.04 2.87 -5.23
N GLU A 168 20.25 3.11 -4.18
CA GLU A 168 20.03 2.10 -3.13
C GLU A 168 19.31 0.89 -3.74
N TRP A 169 19.74 -0.29 -3.33
CA TRP A 169 19.18 -1.55 -3.81
C TRP A 169 18.76 -2.43 -2.65
N ARG A 170 17.78 -3.29 -2.91
CA ARG A 170 17.21 -4.19 -1.90
C ARG A 170 16.79 -5.51 -2.51
N TYR A 171 16.75 -6.55 -1.67
CA TYR A 171 16.00 -7.76 -1.97
C TYR A 171 14.53 -7.57 -1.61
N SER A 172 13.64 -7.99 -2.50
CA SER A 172 12.20 -7.95 -2.32
C SER A 172 11.59 -9.34 -2.48
N LEU A 173 10.63 -9.64 -1.60
CA LEU A 173 9.71 -10.79 -1.74
C LEU A 173 8.64 -10.53 -2.81
N ASN A 174 8.46 -9.27 -3.20
CA ASN A 174 7.50 -8.88 -4.23
C ASN A 174 8.15 -8.95 -5.62
N GLU A 175 7.67 -9.86 -6.44
CA GLU A 175 8.13 -10.05 -7.82
C GLU A 175 7.56 -9.00 -8.77
N ARG A 176 6.48 -8.30 -8.40
CA ARG A 176 5.81 -7.33 -9.27
C ARG A 176 6.59 -6.03 -9.35
N GLU A 177 6.28 -5.24 -10.37
CA GLU A 177 6.77 -3.87 -10.51
C GLU A 177 6.33 -3.03 -9.31
N GLU A 178 7.25 -2.20 -8.83
CA GLU A 178 7.05 -1.29 -7.71
C GLU A 178 7.38 0.12 -8.18
N ASP A 179 6.51 1.08 -7.89
CA ASP A 179 6.76 2.47 -8.29
C ASP A 179 8.07 2.97 -7.70
N GLY A 180 8.89 3.57 -8.58
CA GLY A 180 10.21 4.08 -8.21
C GLY A 180 11.31 3.01 -8.05
N TRP A 181 11.01 1.72 -8.25
CA TRP A 181 12.00 0.65 -8.20
C TRP A 181 12.09 -0.09 -9.53
N LEU A 182 13.31 -0.47 -9.91
CA LEU A 182 13.59 -1.25 -11.11
C LEU A 182 14.22 -2.58 -10.75
N ASP A 183 13.81 -3.64 -11.43
CA ASP A 183 14.43 -4.95 -11.28
C ASP A 183 15.84 -4.97 -11.85
N LEU A 184 16.81 -5.44 -11.05
CA LEU A 184 18.21 -5.60 -11.44
C LEU A 184 18.42 -6.88 -12.27
N LYS A 185 17.72 -6.97 -13.40
CA LYS A 185 17.72 -8.10 -14.34
C LYS A 185 18.46 -7.81 -15.66
N GLY A 186 19.22 -6.71 -15.74
CA GLY A 186 19.90 -6.31 -16.98
C GLY A 186 19.02 -5.56 -17.98
N GLY A 187 17.83 -5.11 -17.58
CA GLY A 187 16.88 -4.41 -18.47
C GLY A 187 17.42 -3.10 -19.02
N THR A 188 16.88 -2.67 -20.17
CA THR A 188 17.18 -1.36 -20.78
C THR A 188 16.31 -0.26 -20.19
N CYS A 189 16.92 0.86 -19.82
CA CYS A 189 16.29 2.04 -19.25
C CYS A 189 16.57 3.28 -20.10
N SER A 190 15.79 4.34 -19.90
CA SER A 190 15.94 5.58 -20.65
C SER A 190 16.74 6.60 -19.84
N ARG A 191 17.78 7.20 -20.43
CA ARG A 191 18.56 8.27 -19.79
C ARG A 191 17.73 9.52 -19.51
N THR A 192 16.62 9.71 -20.19
CA THR A 192 15.68 10.83 -19.96
C THR A 192 14.72 10.54 -18.83
N VAL A 193 14.11 9.34 -18.82
CA VAL A 193 13.11 8.96 -17.81
C VAL A 193 13.77 8.57 -16.49
N ASP A 194 14.94 7.94 -16.53
CA ASP A 194 15.72 7.47 -15.38
C ASP A 194 16.96 8.34 -15.14
N LEU A 195 16.85 9.65 -15.41
CA LEU A 195 17.98 10.60 -15.40
C LEU A 195 18.74 10.59 -14.07
N MET A 196 18.03 10.53 -12.94
CA MET A 196 18.65 10.54 -11.61
C MET A 196 19.51 9.30 -11.40
N LEU A 197 18.98 8.12 -11.75
CA LEU A 197 19.70 6.86 -11.64
C LEU A 197 20.92 6.82 -12.56
N TRP A 198 20.78 7.33 -13.78
CA TRP A 198 21.89 7.42 -14.73
C TRP A 198 23.00 8.35 -14.24
N ALA A 199 22.64 9.54 -13.75
CA ALA A 199 23.60 10.49 -13.18
C ALA A 199 24.31 9.88 -11.96
N TRP A 200 23.56 9.21 -11.09
CA TRP A 200 24.13 8.50 -9.93
C TRP A 200 25.12 7.42 -10.36
N ALA A 201 24.76 6.55 -11.32
CA ALA A 201 25.64 5.48 -11.79
C ALA A 201 26.94 6.03 -12.41
N SER A 202 26.83 7.11 -13.18
CA SER A 202 27.97 7.79 -13.81
C SER A 202 28.90 8.40 -12.77
N ASN A 203 28.34 9.10 -11.77
CA ASN A 203 29.11 9.74 -10.70
C ASN A 203 29.84 8.73 -9.79
N ASN A 204 29.32 7.50 -9.70
CA ASN A 204 29.90 6.42 -8.90
C ASN A 204 30.85 5.50 -9.68
N ASN A 205 31.18 5.82 -10.95
CA ASN A 205 32.02 5.00 -11.82
C ASN A 205 31.50 3.55 -11.99
N LEU A 206 30.18 3.38 -12.02
CA LEU A 206 29.51 2.09 -12.20
C LEU A 206 29.03 1.86 -13.63
N VAL A 207 29.50 2.66 -14.59
CA VAL A 207 29.16 2.53 -16.01
C VAL A 207 30.30 1.85 -16.75
N ILE A 208 29.97 0.84 -17.57
CA ILE A 208 30.89 0.12 -18.43
C ILE A 208 30.36 0.12 -19.87
N ASP A 209 31.26 -0.08 -20.82
CA ASP A 209 30.92 -0.29 -22.23
C ASP A 209 29.94 -1.46 -22.41
N GLN A 210 28.86 -1.24 -23.16
CA GLN A 210 27.80 -2.22 -23.36
C GLN A 210 28.31 -3.48 -24.07
N SER A 211 29.30 -3.37 -24.96
CA SER A 211 29.89 -4.52 -25.64
C SER A 211 30.69 -5.41 -24.68
N LEU A 212 31.44 -4.80 -23.74
CA LEU A 212 32.12 -5.53 -22.67
C LEU A 212 31.12 -6.28 -21.79
N LYS A 213 30.04 -5.60 -21.38
CA LYS A 213 28.99 -6.19 -20.56
C LYS A 213 28.26 -7.33 -21.28
N ASN A 214 28.02 -7.21 -22.58
CA ASN A 214 27.41 -8.27 -23.38
C ASN A 214 28.34 -9.48 -23.53
N THR A 215 29.65 -9.25 -23.61
CA THR A 215 30.67 -10.31 -23.75
C THR A 215 30.89 -11.05 -22.43
N GLU A 216 30.95 -10.33 -21.30
CA GLU A 216 31.21 -10.89 -19.97
C GLU A 216 30.10 -10.52 -18.95
N PRO A 217 28.85 -10.98 -19.15
CA PRO A 217 27.70 -10.52 -18.37
C PRO A 217 27.79 -10.83 -16.88
N LYS A 218 28.41 -11.96 -16.51
CA LYS A 218 28.62 -12.33 -15.11
C LYS A 218 29.69 -11.47 -14.42
N LYS A 219 30.74 -11.05 -15.14
CA LYS A 219 31.84 -10.23 -14.61
C LYS A 219 31.40 -8.80 -14.35
N TYR A 220 30.58 -8.26 -15.25
CA TYR A 220 30.02 -6.91 -15.16
C TYR A 220 28.59 -6.87 -14.62
N ALA A 221 28.20 -7.89 -13.84
CA ALA A 221 26.84 -8.02 -13.31
C ALA A 221 26.42 -6.86 -12.40
N ALA A 222 27.36 -6.21 -11.72
CA ALA A 222 27.09 -5.04 -10.86
C ALA A 222 27.12 -3.69 -11.61
N TYR A 223 27.54 -3.68 -12.88
CA TYR A 223 27.74 -2.45 -13.64
C TYR A 223 26.53 -2.13 -14.52
N PHE A 224 26.30 -0.84 -14.74
CA PHE A 224 25.41 -0.32 -15.76
C PHE A 224 26.12 -0.37 -17.11
N GLY A 225 25.43 -0.79 -18.17
CA GLY A 225 25.96 -0.64 -19.52
C GLY A 225 25.57 0.71 -20.08
N ASP A 226 26.45 1.35 -20.83
CA ASP A 226 26.18 2.63 -21.52
C ASP A 226 25.12 2.54 -22.63
N GLY A 227 24.60 1.35 -22.94
CA GLY A 227 23.44 1.18 -23.82
C GLY A 227 23.78 1.42 -25.28
N ASN A 228 23.12 2.41 -25.89
CA ASN A 228 23.32 2.81 -27.29
C ASN A 228 24.11 4.12 -27.46
N ASP A 229 24.82 4.54 -26.41
CA ASP A 229 25.57 5.80 -26.33
C ASP A 229 24.77 7.10 -26.47
N ARG A 230 23.44 7.02 -26.57
CA ARG A 230 22.59 8.19 -26.84
C ARG A 230 21.57 8.41 -25.75
N ASP A 231 20.57 7.55 -25.68
CA ASP A 231 19.35 7.77 -24.90
C ASP A 231 18.98 6.58 -24.00
N SER A 232 19.72 5.48 -24.07
CA SER A 232 19.51 4.31 -23.23
C SER A 232 20.73 3.93 -22.39
N PHE A 233 20.50 3.09 -21.38
CA PHE A 233 21.52 2.41 -20.60
C PHE A 233 20.94 1.08 -20.08
N THR A 234 21.78 0.13 -19.68
CA THR A 234 21.31 -1.17 -19.14
C THR A 234 21.61 -1.29 -17.66
N LEU A 235 20.64 -1.81 -16.89
CA LEU A 235 20.76 -2.01 -15.45
C LEU A 235 21.77 -3.12 -15.10
N PRO A 236 22.30 -3.14 -13.87
CA PRO A 236 22.96 -4.32 -13.32
C PRO A 236 22.07 -5.57 -13.39
N ASN A 237 22.69 -6.76 -13.36
CA ASN A 237 22.01 -8.05 -13.41
C ASN A 237 22.45 -8.95 -12.24
N LEU A 238 21.86 -8.75 -11.06
CA LEU A 238 22.12 -9.58 -9.88
C LEU A 238 21.39 -10.93 -9.92
N HIS A 239 20.48 -11.12 -10.89
CA HIS A 239 19.72 -12.36 -11.07
C HIS A 239 20.53 -13.48 -11.75
N LEU A 240 21.80 -13.25 -12.07
CA LEU A 240 22.71 -14.25 -12.65
C LEU A 240 23.29 -15.24 -11.62
N GLY A 241 22.81 -15.21 -10.37
CA GLY A 241 23.20 -16.11 -9.29
C GLY A 241 24.19 -15.51 -8.28
N HIS A 242 24.35 -14.19 -8.25
CA HIS A 242 25.40 -13.55 -7.46
C HIS A 242 25.04 -13.38 -5.99
N PHE A 243 26.03 -13.63 -5.12
CA PHE A 243 26.00 -13.23 -3.72
C PHE A 243 26.68 -11.88 -3.51
N VAL A 244 26.20 -11.14 -2.51
CA VAL A 244 26.79 -9.84 -2.14
C VAL A 244 27.65 -9.97 -0.90
N ARG A 245 28.69 -9.13 -0.83
CA ARG A 245 29.56 -8.98 0.33
C ARG A 245 30.02 -7.53 0.43
N GLY A 246 30.42 -7.11 1.63
CA GLY A 246 31.08 -5.81 1.81
C GLY A 246 32.38 -5.74 0.99
N ASN A 247 32.66 -4.57 0.42
CA ASN A 247 33.86 -4.35 -0.37
C ASN A 247 35.12 -4.50 0.49
N LYS A 248 36.08 -5.30 0.03
CA LYS A 248 37.35 -5.50 0.73
C LYS A 248 38.29 -4.32 0.40
N THR A 249 39.12 -3.92 1.36
CA THR A 249 40.19 -2.95 1.11
C THR A 249 41.04 -3.35 -0.10
N GLY A 250 41.17 -2.45 -1.08
CA GLY A 250 41.92 -2.70 -2.32
C GLY A 250 41.18 -3.50 -3.39
N SER A 251 39.90 -3.83 -3.19
CA SER A 251 39.04 -4.37 -4.25
C SER A 251 38.19 -3.26 -4.88
N GLU A 252 38.00 -3.35 -6.19
CA GLU A 252 37.15 -2.42 -6.93
C GLU A 252 35.67 -2.61 -6.53
N HIS A 253 34.98 -1.50 -6.31
CA HIS A 253 33.55 -1.54 -6.01
C HIS A 253 32.78 -2.07 -7.23
N GLY A 254 31.92 -3.07 -7.04
CA GLY A 254 31.20 -3.75 -8.12
C GLY A 254 31.94 -4.95 -8.72
N ALA A 255 33.18 -5.25 -8.30
CA ALA A 255 33.91 -6.41 -8.80
C ALA A 255 33.24 -7.74 -8.41
N VAL A 256 33.08 -8.63 -9.39
CA VAL A 256 32.52 -9.98 -9.21
C VAL A 256 33.63 -10.99 -8.94
N GLN A 257 33.37 -11.90 -8.01
CA GLN A 257 34.23 -13.04 -7.69
C GLN A 257 33.56 -14.33 -8.16
N GLY A 258 34.36 -15.26 -8.71
CA GLY A 258 33.89 -16.62 -9.01
C GLY A 258 33.62 -17.42 -7.74
N ASP A 259 32.89 -18.52 -7.86
CA ASP A 259 32.72 -19.45 -6.76
C ASP A 259 34.04 -20.15 -6.44
N ALA A 260 34.31 -20.33 -5.15
CA ALA A 260 35.51 -21.00 -4.68
C ALA A 260 35.19 -21.77 -3.40
N ILE A 261 35.82 -22.94 -3.27
CA ILE A 261 35.95 -23.64 -1.99
C ILE A 261 37.34 -23.36 -1.42
N ARG A 262 37.49 -23.52 -0.11
CA ARG A 262 38.83 -23.57 0.49
C ARG A 262 39.56 -24.82 0.01
N ASP A 263 40.88 -24.78 0.06
CA ASP A 263 41.69 -25.96 -0.20
C ASP A 263 41.35 -27.10 0.77
N ILE A 264 41.33 -28.33 0.26
CA ILE A 264 40.96 -29.54 1.00
C ILE A 264 42.01 -30.60 0.69
N GLU A 265 42.91 -30.84 1.64
CA GLU A 265 44.00 -31.82 1.51
C GLU A 265 43.73 -33.06 2.37
N GLY A 266 44.08 -34.23 1.82
CA GLY A 266 44.16 -35.49 2.55
C GLY A 266 45.22 -36.39 1.95
N VAL A 267 45.89 -37.19 2.79
CA VAL A 267 47.01 -38.04 2.37
C VAL A 267 46.68 -39.50 2.67
N ILE A 268 46.95 -40.38 1.72
CA ILE A 268 46.88 -41.84 1.89
C ILE A 268 48.28 -42.39 1.71
N ASN A 269 48.81 -43.04 2.75
CA ASN A 269 50.09 -43.75 2.68
C ASN A 269 49.84 -45.26 2.65
N ASP A 270 50.48 -45.93 1.70
CA ASP A 270 50.54 -47.39 1.61
C ASP A 270 51.97 -47.86 1.88
N SER A 271 52.12 -48.86 2.75
CA SER A 271 53.42 -49.42 3.12
C SER A 271 53.57 -50.80 2.49
N HIS A 272 54.42 -50.92 1.49
CA HIS A 272 54.63 -52.19 0.78
C HIS A 272 55.17 -53.25 1.76
N GLY A 273 54.34 -54.24 2.09
CA GLY A 273 54.63 -55.29 3.07
C GLY A 273 53.89 -55.18 4.41
N ASN A 274 53.21 -54.06 4.68
CA ASN A 274 52.29 -53.88 5.79
C ASN A 274 50.93 -53.41 5.26
N CYS A 275 49.90 -54.25 5.38
CA CYS A 275 48.53 -54.02 4.90
C CYS A 275 47.74 -52.91 5.64
N GLY A 276 48.40 -51.85 6.10
CA GLY A 276 47.79 -50.72 6.78
C GLY A 276 47.63 -49.54 5.83
N MET A 277 46.39 -49.13 5.57
CA MET A 277 46.10 -47.85 4.91
C MET A 277 46.01 -46.76 5.99
N TYR A 278 46.91 -45.79 5.94
CA TYR A 278 46.90 -44.65 6.86
C TYR A 278 46.38 -43.41 6.13
N GLY A 279 45.20 -42.93 6.54
CA GLY A 279 44.60 -41.69 6.06
C GLY A 279 44.87 -40.53 7.02
N SER A 280 45.12 -39.34 6.47
CA SER A 280 45.07 -38.06 7.18
C SER A 280 44.24 -37.03 6.41
N GLY A 281 43.79 -35.97 7.08
CA GLY A 281 42.94 -34.93 6.48
C GLY A 281 41.52 -35.45 6.23
N VAL A 282 41.01 -35.31 5.00
CA VAL A 282 39.68 -35.81 4.61
C VAL A 282 39.55 -37.33 4.56
N PHE A 283 40.65 -38.07 4.73
CA PHE A 283 40.64 -39.53 4.80
C PHE A 283 40.86 -40.00 6.24
N GLN A 284 40.00 -40.90 6.73
CA GLN A 284 40.16 -41.59 8.00
C GLN A 284 40.61 -43.04 7.73
N GLY A 285 41.72 -43.46 8.35
CA GLY A 285 42.14 -44.86 8.29
C GLY A 285 41.35 -45.72 9.29
N GLU A 286 40.47 -46.59 8.80
CA GLU A 286 39.90 -47.67 9.62
C GLU A 286 40.78 -48.90 9.51
N GLY A 287 41.59 -49.16 10.54
CA GLY A 287 42.51 -50.28 10.55
C GLY A 287 41.85 -51.62 10.88
N THR A 288 42.01 -52.61 10.01
CA THR A 288 42.27 -54.00 10.44
C THR A 288 43.38 -54.58 9.59
N SER A 289 44.55 -54.78 10.18
CA SER A 289 45.68 -55.42 9.50
C SER A 289 45.43 -56.93 9.40
N SER A 290 45.53 -57.50 8.19
CA SER A 290 45.75 -58.94 8.01
C SER A 290 47.13 -59.17 7.40
N TYR A 291 48.06 -59.67 8.22
CA TYR A 291 49.38 -60.08 7.74
C TYR A 291 49.20 -61.21 6.72
N ARG A 292 49.58 -60.98 5.45
CA ARG A 292 49.75 -62.08 4.48
C ARG A 292 51.13 -62.68 4.70
N THR A 293 51.18 -63.88 5.28
CA THR A 293 52.43 -64.55 5.62
C THR A 293 53.00 -65.45 4.52
N ASN A 294 52.43 -65.52 3.30
CA ASN A 294 52.96 -66.37 2.23
C ASN A 294 53.11 -65.66 0.88
N LEU A 295 54.23 -65.95 0.19
CA LEU A 295 54.55 -65.61 -1.20
C LEU A 295 53.61 -66.38 -2.16
N GLU A 296 52.42 -65.83 -2.43
CA GLU A 296 51.59 -66.28 -3.54
C GLU A 296 51.69 -65.33 -4.73
N ARG A 297 51.68 -65.94 -5.92
CA ARG A 297 51.82 -65.34 -7.25
C ARG A 297 50.95 -64.08 -7.37
N VAL A 298 51.58 -62.97 -7.75
CA VAL A 298 51.00 -61.62 -7.76
C VAL A 298 49.72 -61.58 -8.61
N ASN A 299 48.56 -61.49 -7.94
CA ASN A 299 47.31 -61.12 -8.59
C ASN A 299 47.36 -59.61 -8.82
N THR A 300 47.07 -59.14 -10.03
CA THR A 300 47.02 -57.72 -10.44
C THR A 300 45.80 -56.99 -9.85
N SER A 301 45.39 -57.35 -8.63
CA SER A 301 44.27 -56.75 -7.92
C SER A 301 44.74 -55.47 -7.23
N HIS A 302 44.36 -54.32 -7.77
CA HIS A 302 44.64 -53.02 -7.17
C HIS A 302 43.58 -52.67 -6.11
N SER A 303 44.01 -52.06 -5.01
CA SER A 303 43.10 -51.36 -4.09
C SER A 303 42.74 -50.00 -4.69
N LEU A 304 41.45 -49.75 -4.96
CA LEU A 304 40.96 -48.48 -5.48
C LEU A 304 40.39 -47.62 -4.35
N VAL A 305 40.92 -46.41 -4.18
CA VAL A 305 40.29 -45.37 -3.36
C VAL A 305 39.71 -44.31 -4.28
N ARG A 306 38.39 -44.11 -4.22
CA ARG A 306 37.69 -43.08 -5.00
C ARG A 306 37.05 -42.06 -4.08
N PHE A 307 37.51 -40.81 -4.16
CA PHE A 307 36.81 -39.68 -3.55
C PHE A 307 35.64 -39.27 -4.46
N LYS A 308 34.42 -39.30 -3.93
CA LYS A 308 33.23 -38.78 -4.62
C LYS A 308 32.29 -38.15 -3.60
N ALA A 309 32.30 -36.81 -3.53
CA ALA A 309 31.50 -36.04 -2.58
C ALA A 309 30.00 -36.36 -2.66
N SER A 310 29.48 -36.65 -3.86
CA SER A 310 28.06 -36.94 -4.11
C SER A 310 27.50 -38.17 -3.38
N HIS A 311 28.33 -38.94 -2.65
CA HIS A 311 27.87 -40.06 -1.83
C HIS A 311 27.36 -39.63 -0.45
N VAL A 312 27.78 -38.46 0.04
CA VAL A 312 27.49 -37.99 1.41
C VAL A 312 26.91 -36.57 1.43
N VAL A 313 27.14 -35.78 0.37
CA VAL A 313 26.59 -34.44 0.23
C VAL A 313 25.96 -34.26 -1.15
N PRO A 314 24.89 -33.45 -1.29
CA PRO A 314 24.42 -33.01 -2.59
C PRO A 314 25.53 -32.27 -3.36
N THR A 315 25.59 -32.49 -4.67
CA THR A 315 26.55 -31.82 -5.56
C THR A 315 25.81 -31.14 -6.70
N ALA A 316 26.30 -29.98 -7.14
CA ALA A 316 25.80 -29.23 -8.29
C ALA A 316 26.97 -28.64 -9.08
N ASP A 317 26.70 -28.06 -10.25
CA ASP A 317 27.71 -27.41 -11.11
C ASP A 317 28.27 -26.10 -10.51
N GLU A 318 27.70 -25.62 -9.40
CA GLU A 318 28.11 -24.40 -8.69
C GLU A 318 28.17 -24.70 -7.19
N ASN A 319 29.20 -24.20 -6.52
CA ASN A 319 29.30 -24.28 -5.07
C ASN A 319 28.45 -23.19 -4.39
N ARG A 320 27.37 -23.59 -3.72
CA ARG A 320 26.47 -22.68 -2.99
C ARG A 320 25.89 -23.32 -1.72
N PRO A 321 25.66 -22.52 -0.67
CA PRO A 321 24.84 -22.96 0.47
C PRO A 321 23.36 -23.04 0.07
N GLU A 322 22.50 -23.47 1.00
CA GLU A 322 21.05 -23.33 0.82
C GLU A 322 20.67 -21.85 0.68
N THR A 323 19.82 -21.54 -0.31
CA THR A 323 19.50 -20.17 -0.70
C THR A 323 18.02 -19.96 -0.94
N LEU A 324 17.60 -18.70 -0.82
CA LEU A 324 16.28 -18.23 -1.23
C LEU A 324 16.43 -17.30 -2.44
N ASN A 325 15.61 -17.50 -3.45
CA ASN A 325 15.58 -16.64 -4.64
C ASN A 325 14.64 -15.45 -4.38
N LEU A 326 15.21 -14.25 -4.35
CA LEU A 326 14.49 -12.99 -4.19
C LEU A 326 14.75 -12.08 -5.38
N THR A 327 13.85 -11.12 -5.60
CA THR A 327 14.06 -10.12 -6.65
C THR A 327 14.95 -9.00 -6.12
N ALA A 328 16.07 -8.75 -6.80
CA ALA A 328 16.91 -7.60 -6.50
C ALA A 328 16.38 -6.38 -7.25
N LYS A 329 16.12 -5.28 -6.52
CA LYS A 329 15.56 -4.04 -7.06
C LYS A 329 16.45 -2.86 -6.71
N ILE A 330 16.49 -1.84 -7.57
CA ILE A 330 17.21 -0.58 -7.36
C ILE A 330 16.25 0.61 -7.43
N CYS A 331 16.45 1.59 -6.55
CA CYS A 331 15.68 2.81 -6.54
C CYS A 331 16.11 3.71 -7.70
N ARG A 332 15.17 4.05 -8.58
CA ARG A 332 15.39 4.95 -9.73
C ARG A 332 15.12 6.43 -9.41
N GLY A 333 14.56 6.73 -8.24
CA GLY A 333 14.07 8.07 -7.91
C GLY A 333 12.61 8.28 -8.34
N TRP A 334 12.07 9.47 -8.07
CA TRP A 334 10.72 9.86 -8.53
C TRP A 334 10.73 10.10 -10.04
N LYS A 335 9.62 9.75 -10.71
CA LYS A 335 9.41 9.99 -12.15
C LYS A 335 9.11 11.46 -12.43
#